data_AF-A0A6N7XI50-F1
#
_entry.id   AF-A0A6N7XI50-F1
#
_cell.length_a   1.000
_cell.length_b   1.000
_cell.length_c   1.000
_cell.angle_alpha   90.00
_cell.angle_beta   90.00
_cell.angle_gamma   90.00
#
_symmetry.space_group_name_H-M   'P 1'
#
loop_
_entity.id
_entity.type
_entity.pdbx_description
1 polymer ?
#
loop_
_entity_poly.entity_id
_entity_poly.type
_entity_poly.pdbx_seq_one_letter_code
_entity_poly.pdbx_strand_id
1 'polypeptide(L)'
;MLVARELKYYPTEEVDIQKKPKRKPKKVQQKKKRNNSLAKLMILSIPLFFLGIALLILFRYANITAVRQEITKLEREKAELEVLKQDLIGDLEGIKSSTKIAEDAITKLGMNYPDEGQIVYIAVNQSTIDDLENTNKQSPLKKIFSIVANLF
;
A
#
# COMPACT_ATOMS: atom_id res chain seq x y z
N MET A 1 17.93 -121.83 -60.72
CA MET A 1 17.13 -120.68 -61.17
C MET A 1 15.96 -120.52 -60.20
N LEU A 2 15.59 -119.26 -59.92
CA LEU A 2 14.55 -118.73 -59.00
C LEU A 2 15.05 -118.24 -57.63
N VAL A 3 14.96 -116.91 -57.55
CA VAL A 3 15.19 -115.96 -56.47
C VAL A 3 13.88 -115.76 -55.70
N ALA A 4 13.92 -115.72 -54.37
CA ALA A 4 12.90 -115.07 -53.53
C ALA A 4 13.51 -114.75 -52.15
N ARG A 5 13.96 -113.51 -51.95
CA ARG A 5 13.26 -112.38 -51.30
C ARG A 5 13.28 -112.43 -49.77
N GLU A 6 14.03 -111.49 -49.21
CA GLU A 6 14.06 -111.15 -47.79
C GLU A 6 12.68 -110.70 -47.27
N LEU A 7 12.33 -111.16 -46.08
CA LEU A 7 11.31 -110.52 -45.24
C LEU A 7 11.96 -110.16 -43.90
N LYS A 8 12.41 -108.91 -43.81
CA LYS A 8 12.75 -108.22 -42.56
C LYS A 8 11.49 -108.11 -41.71
N TYR A 9 11.53 -108.65 -40.50
CA TYR A 9 10.49 -108.43 -39.48
C TYR A 9 11.10 -107.71 -38.26
N TYR A 10 10.72 -106.43 -38.18
CA TYR A 10 10.71 -105.41 -37.11
C TYR A 10 11.60 -105.51 -35.86
N PRO A 11 12.36 -104.43 -35.53
CA PRO A 11 12.77 -104.13 -34.16
C PRO A 11 11.66 -103.38 -33.40
N THR A 12 11.41 -103.78 -32.15
CA THR A 12 10.49 -103.11 -31.23
C THR A 12 11.19 -101.88 -30.64
N GLU A 13 10.73 -100.68 -30.97
CA GLU A 13 11.23 -99.43 -30.38
C GLU A 13 10.60 -99.23 -28.99
N GLU A 14 11.40 -99.31 -27.93
CA GLU A 14 11.02 -98.86 -26.60
C GLU A 14 11.08 -97.33 -26.55
N VAL A 15 9.93 -96.69 -26.68
CA VAL A 15 9.77 -95.24 -26.52
C VAL A 15 9.67 -94.92 -25.03
N ASP A 16 10.80 -94.63 -24.36
CA ASP A 16 10.75 -94.07 -23.00
C ASP A 16 10.47 -92.56 -23.06
N ILE A 17 9.33 -92.17 -22.50
CA ILE A 17 8.78 -90.83 -22.58
C ILE A 17 9.54 -89.92 -21.61
N GLN A 18 10.43 -89.08 -22.16
CA GLN A 18 11.08 -88.01 -21.42
C GLN A 18 10.03 -87.04 -20.82
N LYS A 19 9.83 -87.11 -19.49
CA LYS A 19 8.98 -86.18 -18.73
C LYS A 19 9.58 -84.78 -18.78
N LYS A 20 8.96 -83.87 -19.55
CA LYS A 20 9.29 -82.43 -19.56
C LYS A 20 9.10 -81.83 -18.16
N PRO A 21 10.06 -81.06 -17.61
CA PRO A 21 9.88 -80.40 -16.32
C PRO A 21 8.79 -79.32 -16.42
N LYS A 22 7.77 -79.42 -15.56
CA LYS A 22 6.71 -78.41 -15.41
C LYS A 22 7.34 -77.06 -15.04
N ARG A 23 7.26 -76.08 -15.95
CA ARG A 23 7.67 -74.70 -15.69
C ARG A 23 6.77 -74.11 -14.59
N LYS A 24 7.36 -73.67 -13.48
CA LYS A 24 6.65 -72.93 -12.43
C LYS A 24 6.12 -71.61 -13.00
N PRO A 25 4.89 -71.17 -12.65
CA PRO A 25 4.39 -69.88 -13.11
C PRO A 25 5.26 -68.76 -12.52
N LYS A 26 5.84 -67.93 -13.39
CA LYS A 26 6.49 -66.68 -12.98
C LYS A 26 5.42 -65.81 -12.31
N LYS A 27 5.58 -65.54 -11.01
CA LYS A 27 4.80 -64.49 -10.34
C LYS A 27 5.07 -63.18 -11.07
N VAL A 28 4.08 -62.69 -11.81
CA VAL A 28 4.11 -61.34 -12.38
C VAL A 28 4.02 -60.39 -11.19
N GLN A 29 5.15 -59.83 -10.78
CA GLN A 29 5.18 -58.77 -9.78
C GLN A 29 4.45 -57.58 -10.40
N GLN A 30 3.20 -57.36 -9.99
CA GLN A 30 2.48 -56.15 -10.32
C GLN A 30 3.22 -54.99 -9.67
N LYS A 31 4.01 -54.25 -10.45
CA LYS A 31 4.63 -53.00 -9.99
C LYS A 31 3.49 -52.06 -9.60
N LYS A 32 3.30 -51.83 -8.30
CA LYS A 32 2.38 -50.79 -7.80
C LYS A 32 2.75 -49.49 -8.51
N LYS A 33 1.86 -48.95 -9.35
CA LYS A 33 2.01 -47.61 -9.90
C LYS A 33 2.01 -46.66 -8.70
N ARG A 34 3.17 -46.10 -8.39
CA ARG A 34 3.32 -45.13 -7.31
C ARG A 34 2.55 -43.88 -7.75
N ASN A 35 1.55 -43.48 -6.98
CA ASN A 35 0.71 -42.33 -7.30
C ASN A 35 1.56 -41.06 -7.19
N ASN A 36 2.09 -40.56 -8.31
CA ASN A 36 2.92 -39.35 -8.40
C ASN A 36 2.09 -38.04 -8.23
N SER A 37 0.93 -38.11 -7.59
CA SER A 37 0.03 -36.97 -7.36
C SER A 37 0.72 -35.84 -6.59
N LEU A 38 1.49 -36.21 -5.55
CA LEU A 38 2.26 -35.27 -4.74
C LEU A 38 3.34 -34.53 -5.55
N ALA A 39 3.97 -35.20 -6.52
CA ALA A 39 4.97 -34.57 -7.39
C ALA A 39 4.33 -33.55 -8.36
N LYS A 40 3.11 -33.82 -8.84
CA LYS A 40 2.35 -32.86 -9.66
C LYS A 40 1.94 -31.62 -8.86
N LEU A 41 1.59 -31.79 -7.58
CA LEU A 41 1.29 -30.67 -6.68
C LEU A 41 2.54 -29.81 -6.38
N MET A 42 3.71 -30.42 -6.18
CA MET A 42 4.96 -29.67 -5.99
C MET A 42 5.34 -28.83 -7.22
N ILE A 43 5.10 -29.33 -8.43
CA ILE A 43 5.37 -28.58 -9.66
C ILE A 43 4.45 -27.35 -9.76
N LEU A 44 3.20 -27.47 -9.30
CA LEU A 44 2.24 -26.36 -9.29
C LEU A 44 2.51 -25.33 -8.17
N SER A 45 3.14 -25.72 -7.06
CA SER A 45 3.43 -24.80 -5.96
C SER A 45 4.51 -23.76 -6.29
N ILE A 46 5.44 -24.08 -7.20
CA ILE A 46 6.53 -23.17 -7.58
C ILE A 46 5.99 -21.87 -8.22
N PRO A 47 5.20 -21.90 -9.31
CA PRO A 47 4.64 -20.67 -9.89
C PRO A 47 3.69 -19.95 -8.92
N LEU A 48 2.96 -20.70 -8.07
CA LEU A 48 2.07 -20.12 -7.07
C LEU A 48 2.84 -19.33 -6.00
N PHE A 49 4.02 -19.81 -5.62
CA PHE A 49 4.91 -19.12 -4.69
C PHE A 49 5.44 -17.81 -5.28
N PHE A 50 5.93 -17.84 -6.53
CA PHE A 50 6.37 -16.63 -7.23
C PHE A 50 5.23 -15.63 -7.44
N LEU A 51 4.03 -16.11 -7.78
CA LEU A 51 2.83 -15.28 -7.86
C LEU A 51 2.50 -14.62 -6.53
N GLY A 52 2.59 -15.38 -5.42
CA GLY A 52 2.39 -14.85 -4.07
C GLY A 52 3.36 -13.74 -3.72
N ILE A 53 4.65 -13.91 -4.04
CA ILE A 53 5.67 -12.87 -3.83
C ILE A 53 5.36 -11.62 -4.68
N ALA A 54 5.02 -11.79 -5.96
CA ALA A 54 4.69 -10.68 -6.84
C ALA A 54 3.48 -9.86 -6.33
N LEU A 55 2.43 -10.55 -5.88
CA LEU A 55 1.25 -9.92 -5.26
C LEU A 55 1.60 -9.17 -3.97
N LEU A 56 2.48 -9.74 -3.14
CA LEU A 56 2.90 -9.12 -1.87
C LEU A 56 3.66 -7.81 -2.15
N ILE A 57 4.58 -7.83 -3.12
CA ILE A 57 5.30 -6.64 -3.58
C ILE A 57 4.29 -5.58 -4.07
N LEU A 58 3.38 -5.96 -4.96
CA LEU A 58 2.37 -5.05 -5.50
C LEU A 58 1.50 -4.42 -4.40
N PHE A 59 1.07 -5.22 -3.41
CA PHE A 59 0.28 -4.73 -2.28
C PHE A 59 1.04 -3.70 -1.42
N ARG A 60 2.35 -3.89 -1.23
CA ARG A 60 3.19 -2.88 -0.56
C ARG A 60 3.28 -1.60 -1.36
N TYR A 61 3.49 -1.69 -2.68
CA TYR A 61 3.51 -0.51 -3.56
C TYR A 61 2.17 0.21 -3.61
N ALA A 62 1.05 -0.52 -3.60
CA ALA A 62 -0.28 0.07 -3.54
C ALA A 62 -0.48 0.88 -2.26
N ASN A 63 -0.07 0.34 -1.10
CA ASN A 63 -0.14 1.07 0.16
C ASN A 63 0.76 2.32 0.18
N ILE A 64 1.99 2.22 -0.36
CA ILE A 64 2.88 3.39 -0.50
C ILE A 64 2.22 4.45 -1.38
N THR A 65 1.58 4.04 -2.48
CA THR A 65 0.89 4.95 -3.39
C THR A 65 -0.33 5.60 -2.74
N ALA A 66 -1.10 4.85 -1.96
CA ALA A 66 -2.24 5.38 -1.22
C ALA A 66 -1.79 6.46 -0.21
N VAL A 67 -0.73 6.18 0.56
CA VAL A 67 -0.16 7.16 1.49
C VAL A 67 0.39 8.38 0.73
N ARG A 68 1.04 8.19 -0.42
CA ARG A 68 1.49 9.31 -1.27
C ARG A 68 0.32 10.17 -1.75
N GLN A 69 -0.78 9.56 -2.15
CA GLN A 69 -1.99 10.29 -2.56
C GLN A 69 -2.56 11.11 -1.41
N GLU A 70 -2.59 10.56 -0.20
CA GLU A 70 -3.02 11.28 1.01
C GLU A 70 -2.09 12.47 1.29
N ILE A 71 -0.78 12.28 1.23
CA ILE A 71 0.21 13.37 1.39
C ILE A 71 -0.04 14.46 0.35
N THR A 72 -0.18 14.11 -0.93
CA THR A 72 -0.44 15.10 -1.99
C THR A 72 -1.77 15.83 -1.78
N LYS A 73 -2.79 15.18 -1.23
CA LYS A 73 -4.06 15.83 -0.86
C LYS A 73 -3.84 16.84 0.27
N LEU A 74 -3.15 16.45 1.33
CA LEU A 74 -2.84 17.33 2.46
C LEU A 74 -1.98 18.53 2.03
N GLU A 75 -1.01 18.32 1.14
CA GLU A 75 -0.18 19.39 0.59
C GLU A 75 -1.01 20.41 -0.20
N ARG A 76 -1.99 19.94 -0.99
CA ARG A 76 -2.93 20.82 -1.69
C ARG A 76 -3.81 21.61 -0.74
N GLU A 77 -4.41 20.94 0.25
CA GLU A 77 -5.25 21.60 1.26
C GLU A 77 -4.45 22.67 2.03
N LYS A 78 -3.19 22.38 2.36
CA LYS A 78 -2.29 23.37 2.98
C LYS A 78 -2.06 24.57 2.07
N ALA A 79 -1.76 24.34 0.79
CA ALA A 79 -1.52 25.41 -0.16
C ALA A 79 -2.76 26.29 -0.37
N GLU A 80 -3.95 25.67 -0.49
CA GLU A 80 -5.22 26.39 -0.57
C GLU A 80 -5.48 27.24 0.67
N LEU A 81 -5.22 26.70 1.86
CA LEU A 81 -5.39 27.42 3.11
C LEU A 81 -4.41 28.60 3.24
N GLU A 82 -3.19 28.45 2.75
CA GLU A 82 -2.18 29.52 2.74
C GLU A 82 -2.59 30.66 1.81
N VAL A 83 -3.09 30.34 0.62
CA VAL A 83 -3.65 31.33 -0.31
C VAL A 83 -4.84 32.06 0.33
N LEU A 84 -5.78 31.33 0.93
CA LEU A 84 -6.96 31.92 1.57
C LEU A 84 -6.57 32.81 2.75
N LYS A 85 -5.56 32.40 3.53
CA LYS A 85 -4.99 33.25 4.59
C LYS A 85 -4.42 34.55 4.02
N GLN A 86 -3.65 34.45 2.93
CA GLN A 86 -3.03 35.62 2.32
C GLN A 86 -4.08 36.59 1.76
N ASP A 87 -5.11 36.07 1.12
CA ASP A 87 -6.26 36.83 0.63
C ASP A 87 -6.97 37.57 1.77
N LEU A 88 -7.25 36.84 2.87
CA LEU A 88 -7.90 37.42 4.05
C LEU A 88 -7.04 38.49 4.74
N ILE A 89 -5.71 38.33 4.72
CA ILE A 89 -4.79 39.37 5.19
C ILE A 89 -4.86 40.60 4.28
N GLY A 90 -4.89 40.42 2.96
CA GLY A 90 -5.06 41.51 2.00
C GLY A 90 -6.36 42.27 2.21
N ASP A 91 -7.47 41.55 2.38
CA ASP A 91 -8.78 42.14 2.71
C ASP A 91 -8.74 42.90 4.04
N LEU A 92 -8.11 42.31 5.06
CA LEU A 92 -7.97 42.94 6.37
C LEU A 92 -7.12 44.22 6.29
N GLU A 93 -6.02 44.21 5.56
CA GLU A 93 -5.21 45.40 5.31
C GLU A 93 -6.00 46.46 4.53
N GLY A 94 -6.79 46.03 3.54
CA GLY A 94 -7.69 46.92 2.81
C GLY A 94 -8.70 47.61 3.73
N ILE A 95 -9.34 46.87 4.62
CA ILE A 95 -10.32 47.41 5.59
C ILE A 95 -9.63 48.26 6.67
N LYS A 96 -8.47 47.83 7.16
CA LYS A 96 -7.69 48.55 8.18
C LYS A 96 -7.02 49.80 7.60
N SER A 97 -6.90 49.91 6.28
CA SER A 97 -6.25 51.06 5.65
C SER A 97 -6.94 52.36 6.07
N SER A 98 -6.15 53.32 6.56
CA SER A 98 -6.67 54.60 7.03
C SER A 98 -7.47 55.32 5.94
N THR A 99 -7.11 55.13 4.67
CA THR A 99 -7.84 55.65 3.52
C THR A 99 -9.26 55.10 3.43
N LYS A 100 -9.43 53.78 3.53
CA LYS A 100 -10.75 53.15 3.46
C LYS A 100 -11.59 53.47 4.69
N ILE A 101 -10.97 53.56 5.87
CA ILE A 101 -11.63 54.02 7.10
C ILE A 101 -12.12 55.47 6.94
N ALA A 102 -11.29 56.36 6.40
CA ALA A 102 -11.66 57.76 6.16
C ALA A 102 -12.79 57.88 5.12
N GLU A 103 -12.72 57.12 4.03
CA GLU A 103 -13.76 57.08 3.00
C GLU A 103 -15.09 56.58 3.58
N ASP A 104 -15.08 55.47 4.31
CA ASP A 104 -16.28 54.92 4.95
C ASP A 104 -16.85 55.87 6.02
N ALA A 105 -15.99 56.53 6.78
CA ALA A 105 -16.40 57.53 7.77
C ALA A 105 -17.12 58.71 7.13
N ILE A 106 -16.59 59.24 6.02
CA ILE A 106 -17.20 60.38 5.32
C ILE A 106 -18.48 59.95 4.60
N THR A 107 -18.42 58.86 3.84
CA THR A 107 -19.51 58.46 2.94
C THR A 107 -20.65 57.73 3.63
N LYS A 108 -20.35 56.85 4.60
CA LYS A 108 -21.36 56.03 5.28
C LYS A 108 -21.79 56.63 6.62
N LEU A 109 -20.87 57.24 7.35
CA LEU A 109 -21.15 57.80 8.67
C LEU A 109 -21.41 59.31 8.66
N GLY A 110 -21.25 59.97 7.50
CA GLY A 110 -21.46 61.41 7.35
C GLY A 110 -20.47 62.26 8.16
N MET A 111 -19.31 61.69 8.50
CA MET A 111 -18.27 62.42 9.23
C MET A 111 -17.58 63.44 8.32
N ASN A 112 -17.01 64.48 8.93
CA ASN A 112 -16.17 65.46 8.25
C ASN A 112 -14.81 65.58 8.96
N TYR A 113 -13.81 66.09 8.24
CA TYR A 113 -12.50 66.32 8.85
C TYR A 113 -12.60 67.39 9.97
N PRO A 114 -11.85 67.22 11.07
CA PRO A 114 -11.83 68.19 12.17
C PRO A 114 -11.14 69.49 11.75
N ASP A 115 -11.59 70.61 12.31
CA ASP A 115 -10.93 71.91 12.13
C ASP A 115 -9.61 71.99 12.90
N GLU A 116 -8.72 72.91 12.52
CA GLU A 116 -7.36 73.04 13.10
C GLU A 116 -7.36 73.17 14.63
N GLY A 117 -8.39 73.81 15.20
CA GLY A 117 -8.53 73.99 16.65
C GLY A 117 -9.00 72.74 17.43
N GLN A 118 -9.38 71.66 16.73
CA GLN A 118 -9.90 70.43 17.33
C GLN A 118 -8.85 69.30 17.37
N ILE A 119 -7.64 69.54 16.86
CA ILE A 119 -6.57 68.53 16.77
C ILE A 119 -5.71 68.56 18.04
N VAL A 120 -5.66 67.44 18.77
CA VAL A 120 -4.83 67.27 19.98
C VAL A 120 -3.73 66.23 19.73
N TYR A 121 -2.48 66.64 19.85
CA TYR A 121 -1.32 65.74 19.72
C TYR A 121 -0.98 65.11 21.06
N ILE A 122 -0.83 63.79 21.09
CA ILE A 122 -0.49 63.02 22.29
C ILE A 122 0.85 62.31 22.05
N ALA A 123 1.79 62.43 22.99
CA ALA A 123 3.04 61.68 22.95
C ALA A 123 2.82 60.26 23.48
N VAL A 124 3.10 59.25 22.67
CA VAL A 124 2.94 57.83 23.03
C VAL A 124 4.30 57.22 23.34
N ASN A 125 4.47 56.66 24.53
CA ASN A 125 5.66 55.89 24.89
C ASN A 125 5.51 54.43 24.41
N GLN A 126 6.36 54.01 23.48
CA GLN A 126 6.29 52.71 22.80
C GLN A 126 6.41 51.52 23.76
N SER A 127 7.05 51.69 24.93
CA SER A 127 7.29 50.60 25.89
C SER A 127 6.03 49.98 26.48
N THR A 128 4.86 50.62 26.37
CA THR A 128 3.58 50.11 26.91
C THR A 128 2.70 49.40 25.87
N ILE A 129 3.01 49.54 24.57
CA ILE A 129 2.22 48.93 23.49
C ILE A 129 2.59 47.44 23.34
N ASP A 130 3.87 47.10 23.50
CA ASP A 130 4.38 45.73 23.34
C ASP A 130 3.86 44.77 24.43
N ASP A 131 3.58 45.26 25.63
CA ASP A 131 3.07 44.46 26.75
C ASP A 131 1.60 44.01 26.53
N LEU A 132 0.82 44.77 25.77
CA LEU A 132 -0.58 44.46 25.48
C LEU A 132 -0.75 43.42 24.36
N GLU A 133 0.15 43.35 23.39
CA GLU A 133 0.06 42.37 22.29
C GLU A 133 0.46 40.95 22.73
N ASN A 134 1.39 40.83 23.68
CA ASN A 134 1.94 39.55 24.12
C ASN A 134 1.02 38.73 25.04
N THR A 135 0.06 39.36 25.71
CA THR A 135 -0.86 38.67 26.65
C THR A 135 -1.97 37.90 25.95
N ASN A 136 -2.31 38.22 24.69
CA ASN A 136 -3.45 37.62 23.98
C ASN A 136 -3.09 36.33 23.21
N LYS A 137 -1.84 36.16 22.74
CA LYS A 137 -1.46 35.04 21.85
C LYS A 137 -1.03 33.73 22.54
N GLN A 138 -0.87 33.68 23.88
CA GLN A 138 -0.11 32.59 24.53
C GLN A 138 -0.90 31.64 25.46
N SER A 139 -2.19 31.84 25.72
CA SER A 139 -2.85 31.19 26.86
C SER A 139 -3.49 29.79 26.63
N PRO A 140 -4.04 29.41 25.45
CA PRO A 140 -4.65 28.09 25.30
C PRO A 140 -3.70 27.00 24.80
N LEU A 141 -2.79 27.30 23.86
CA LEU A 141 -1.93 26.30 23.22
C LEU A 141 -0.82 25.78 24.15
N LYS A 142 -0.24 26.65 24.99
CA LYS A 142 0.78 26.26 25.98
C LYS A 142 0.23 25.30 27.03
N LYS A 143 -1.05 25.44 27.41
CA LYS A 143 -1.72 24.52 28.34
C LYS A 143 -1.87 23.13 27.75
N ILE A 144 -2.31 23.02 26.50
CA ILE A 144 -2.47 21.73 25.81
C ILE A 144 -1.11 21.03 25.65
N PHE A 145 -0.07 21.77 25.25
CA PHE A 145 1.28 21.21 25.12
C PHE A 145 1.83 20.69 26.45
N SER A 146 1.59 21.40 27.56
CA SER A 146 2.04 20.95 28.89
C SER A 146 1.33 19.69 29.39
N ILE A 147 0.07 19.48 29.00
CA ILE A 147 -0.69 18.27 29.37
C ILE A 147 -0.15 17.07 28.60
N VAL A 148 0.16 17.24 27.30
CA VAL A 148 0.70 16.16 26.47
C VAL A 148 2.12 15.80 26.87
N ALA A 149 2.96 16.79 27.22
CA ALA A 149 4.33 16.56 27.65
C ALA A 149 4.44 15.82 29.00
N ASN A 150 3.44 15.96 29.89
CA ASN A 150 3.38 15.22 31.16
C ASN A 150 2.80 13.80 31.02
N LEU A 151 2.33 13.42 29.82
CA LEU A 151 1.73 12.10 29.56
C LEU A 151 2.70 11.10 28.91
N PHE A 152 3.91 11.55 28.56
CA PHE A 152 4.98 10.76 27.95
C PHE A 152 6.25 10.74 28.81
#